data_AF-A0A841FG69-F1
#
_entry.id   AF-A0A841FG69-F1
#
_cell.length_a   1.000
_cell.length_b   1.000
_cell.length_c   1.000
_cell.angle_alpha   90.00
_cell.angle_beta   90.00
_cell.angle_gamma   90.00
#
_symmetry.space_group_name_H-M   'P 1'
#
loop_
_entity.id
_entity.type
_entity.pdbx_description
1 polymer ?
#
loop_
_entity_poly.entity_id
_entity_poly.type
_entity_poly.pdbx_seq_one_letter_code
_entity_poly.pdbx_strand_id
1 'polypeptide(L)'
;MAFMIAQRAFIKVYLITMVEQHRGYGYEMLEAMKQEFKDYGYVPPQSEIYRALHELVQQGIFYRTKKLKGNDPKVDFQEIVLYHFTDEGAAKAELYKKQVKADLDRCLGILHKAEADNYGTKGR
;
A
#
# COMPACT_ATOMS: atom_id res chain seq x y z
N MET A 1 -2.61 18.29 -13.62
CA MET A 1 -3.63 17.36 -14.15
C MET A 1 -3.17 15.94 -13.85
N ALA A 2 -3.98 15.13 -13.17
CA ALA A 2 -3.66 13.72 -12.92
C ALA A 2 -4.67 12.85 -13.69
N PHE A 3 -4.17 11.93 -14.53
CA PHE A 3 -5.01 10.99 -15.28
C PHE A 3 -5.41 9.82 -14.37
N MET A 4 -4.44 8.99 -13.99
CA MET A 4 -4.62 7.84 -13.09
C MET A 4 -3.92 8.06 -11.75
N ILE A 5 -4.26 7.23 -10.76
CA ILE A 5 -3.57 7.18 -9.48
C ILE A 5 -2.10 6.79 -9.68
N ALA A 6 -1.20 7.47 -8.97
CA ALA A 6 0.20 7.07 -8.96
C ALA A 6 0.35 5.70 -8.26
N GLN A 7 1.12 4.79 -8.86
CA GLN A 7 1.35 3.45 -8.32
C GLN A 7 1.78 3.48 -6.84
N ARG A 8 2.68 4.40 -6.47
CA ARG A 8 3.15 4.54 -5.09
C ARG A 8 2.04 4.96 -4.12
N ALA A 9 1.10 5.78 -4.57
CA ALA A 9 -0.02 6.20 -3.74
C ALA A 9 -0.99 5.04 -3.46
N PHE A 10 -1.26 4.24 -4.49
CA PHE A 10 -1.98 2.98 -4.34
C PHE A 10 -1.28 2.06 -3.34
N ILE A 11 0.04 1.82 -3.51
CA ILE A 11 0.83 0.97 -2.62
C ILE A 11 0.72 1.44 -1.16
N LYS A 12 0.89 2.75 -0.90
CA LYS A 12 0.86 3.30 0.46
C LYS A 12 -0.45 3.01 1.18
N VAL A 13 -1.59 3.08 0.50
CA VAL A 13 -2.89 2.76 1.14
C VAL A 13 -2.94 1.31 1.64
N TYR A 14 -2.45 0.36 0.86
CA TYR A 14 -2.40 -1.05 1.29
C TYR A 14 -1.41 -1.25 2.43
N LEU A 15 -0.24 -0.59 2.39
CA LEU A 15 0.74 -0.67 3.47
C LEU A 15 0.18 -0.11 4.79
N ILE A 16 -0.51 1.04 4.73
CA ILE A 16 -1.22 1.62 5.86
C ILE A 16 -2.25 0.63 6.42
N THR A 17 -3.10 0.07 5.54
CA THR A 17 -4.14 -0.89 5.93
C THR A 17 -3.56 -2.15 6.57
N MET A 18 -2.43 -2.66 6.08
CA MET A 18 -1.78 -3.83 6.69
C MET A 18 -1.23 -3.52 8.09
N VAL A 19 -0.65 -2.33 8.32
CA VAL A 19 -0.21 -1.94 9.67
C VAL A 19 -1.40 -1.74 10.62
N GLU A 20 -2.53 -1.21 10.14
CA GLU A 20 -3.80 -1.17 10.91
C GLU A 20 -4.25 -2.57 11.35
N GLN A 21 -4.04 -3.58 10.51
CA GLN A 21 -4.35 -4.99 10.78
C GLN A 21 -3.24 -5.72 11.55
N HIS A 22 -2.29 -4.99 12.16
CA HIS A 22 -1.15 -5.54 12.89
C HIS A 22 -0.19 -6.41 12.05
N ARG A 23 -0.19 -6.24 10.71
CA ARG A 23 0.70 -6.91 9.75
C ARG A 23 1.84 -5.98 9.32
N GLY A 24 2.72 -5.65 10.27
CA GLY A 24 3.77 -4.64 10.10
C GLY A 24 5.11 -5.14 9.56
N TYR A 25 5.27 -6.42 9.23
CA TYR A 25 6.57 -6.93 8.74
C TYR A 25 6.74 -6.64 7.24
N GLY A 26 7.69 -5.77 6.89
CA GLY A 26 7.84 -5.25 5.52
C GLY A 26 7.98 -6.31 4.42
N TYR A 27 8.64 -7.44 4.69
CA TYR A 27 8.73 -8.54 3.72
C TYR A 27 7.39 -9.27 3.54
N GLU A 28 6.67 -9.56 4.62
CA GLU A 28 5.34 -10.17 4.53
C GLU A 28 4.35 -9.24 3.83
N MET A 29 4.43 -7.93 4.06
CA MET A 29 3.61 -6.95 3.36
C MET A 29 3.86 -7.00 1.84
N LEU A 30 5.13 -7.09 1.41
CA LEU A 30 5.50 -7.25 0.01
C LEU A 30 4.89 -8.54 -0.59
N GLU A 31 5.11 -9.68 0.06
CA GLU A 31 4.63 -10.97 -0.45
C GLU A 31 3.11 -11.06 -0.46
N ALA A 32 2.44 -10.51 0.56
CA ALA A 32 0.99 -10.41 0.60
C ALA A 32 0.45 -9.62 -0.59
N MET A 33 1.00 -8.43 -0.87
CA MET A 33 0.55 -7.64 -2.00
C MET A 33 0.82 -8.32 -3.34
N LYS A 34 1.97 -9.00 -3.51
CA LYS A 34 2.23 -9.80 -4.73
C LYS A 34 1.17 -10.87 -4.93
N GLN A 35 0.76 -11.54 -3.87
CA GLN A 35 -0.23 -12.60 -3.93
C GLN A 35 -1.64 -12.06 -4.17
N GLU A 36 -2.05 -11.00 -3.49
CA GLU A 36 -3.39 -10.40 -3.60
C GLU A 36 -3.68 -9.83 -4.99
N PHE A 37 -2.67 -9.28 -5.67
CA PHE A 37 -2.88 -8.64 -6.98
C PHE A 37 -2.51 -9.50 -8.19
N LYS A 38 -2.02 -10.72 -7.95
CA LYS A 38 -1.59 -11.64 -9.02
C LYS A 38 -2.70 -11.90 -10.04
N ASP A 39 -3.92 -12.11 -9.56
CA ASP A 39 -5.07 -12.44 -10.42
C ASP A 39 -5.54 -11.26 -11.28
N TYR A 40 -5.15 -10.04 -10.89
CA TYR A 40 -5.38 -8.82 -11.67
C TYR A 40 -4.20 -8.49 -12.61
N GLY A 41 -3.20 -9.36 -12.70
CA GLY A 41 -2.01 -9.17 -13.53
C GLY A 41 -1.03 -8.11 -13.00
N TYR A 42 -1.17 -7.70 -11.72
CA TYR A 42 -0.31 -6.70 -11.11
C TYR A 42 0.62 -7.32 -10.06
N VAL A 43 1.92 -7.06 -10.19
CA VAL A 43 2.94 -7.48 -9.23
C VAL A 43 3.73 -6.23 -8.81
N PRO A 44 3.56 -5.73 -7.58
CA PRO A 44 4.24 -4.52 -7.14
C PRO A 44 5.77 -4.74 -7.12
N PRO A 45 6.55 -3.81 -7.70
CA PRO A 45 8.00 -3.87 -7.62
C PRO A 45 8.46 -3.78 -6.17
N GLN A 46 9.39 -4.66 -5.78
CA GLN A 46 9.97 -4.66 -4.43
C GLN A 46 10.54 -3.29 -4.05
N SER A 47 11.23 -2.62 -4.98
CA SER A 47 11.78 -1.29 -4.78
C SER A 47 10.72 -0.23 -4.48
N GLU A 48 9.53 -0.31 -5.09
CA GLU A 48 8.44 0.63 -4.84
C GLU A 48 7.76 0.38 -3.49
N ILE A 49 7.64 -0.87 -3.04
CA ILE A 49 7.17 -1.18 -1.68
C ILE A 49 8.09 -0.54 -0.63
N TYR A 50 9.40 -0.77 -0.73
CA TYR A 50 10.33 -0.23 0.26
C TYR A 50 10.48 1.29 0.19
N ARG A 51 10.37 1.90 -1.00
CA ARG A 51 10.28 3.36 -1.15
C ARG A 51 9.02 3.91 -0.48
N ALA A 52 7.87 3.28 -0.69
CA ALA A 52 6.62 3.68 -0.05
C ALA A 52 6.71 3.59 1.48
N LEU A 53 7.25 2.49 2.02
CA LEU A 53 7.50 2.32 3.46
C LEU A 53 8.45 3.41 4.00
N HIS A 54 9.53 3.72 3.26
CA HIS A 54 10.45 4.78 3.66
C HIS A 54 9.78 6.15 3.70
N GLU A 55 8.99 6.49 2.69
CA GLU A 55 8.25 7.75 2.66
C GLU A 55 7.20 7.84 3.78
N LEU A 56 6.49 6.75 4.10
CA LEU A 56 5.54 6.71 5.22
C LEU A 56 6.25 6.96 6.57
N VAL A 57 7.50 6.52 6.71
CA VAL A 57 8.33 6.85 7.87
C VAL A 57 8.76 8.32 7.85
N GLN A 58 9.23 8.85 6.72
CA GLN A 58 9.61 10.26 6.60
C GLN A 58 8.44 11.23 6.85
N GLN A 59 7.23 10.83 6.46
CA GLN A 59 5.99 11.58 6.69
C GLN A 59 5.52 11.52 8.16
N GLY A 60 6.23 10.76 9.01
CA GLY A 60 5.86 10.56 10.41
C GLY A 60 4.57 9.76 10.58
N ILE A 61 4.11 9.04 9.55
CA ILE A 61 2.98 8.12 9.66
C ILE A 61 3.44 6.86 10.38
N PHE A 62 4.59 6.32 9.96
CA PHE A 62 5.19 5.16 10.58
C PHE A 62 6.48 5.49 11.33
N TYR A 63 6.81 4.65 12.30
CA TYR A 63 8.18 4.39 12.70
C TYR A 63 8.52 2.92 12.42
N ARG A 64 9.81 2.60 12.43
CA ARG A 64 10.29 1.23 12.24
C ARG A 64 11.09 0.75 13.44
N THR A 65 10.92 -0.51 13.80
CA THR A 65 11.75 -1.21 14.78
C THR A 65 12.46 -2.38 14.11
N LYS A 66 13.54 -2.83 14.74
CA LYS A 66 14.22 -4.06 14.33
C LYS A 66 13.99 -5.13 15.39
N LYS A 67 13.73 -6.35 14.96
CA LYS A 67 13.51 -7.51 15.83
C LYS A 67 14.24 -8.72 15.26
N LEU A 68 14.75 -9.63 16.07
CA LEU A 68 15.17 -10.94 15.58
C LEU A 68 13.94 -11.79 15.27
N LYS A 69 13.96 -12.49 14.14
CA LYS A 69 12.85 -13.31 13.67
C LYS A 69 12.81 -14.61 14.47
N GLY A 70 11.83 -14.71 15.35
CA GLY A 70 11.61 -15.89 16.19
C GLY A 70 11.72 -15.55 17.67
N ASN A 71 11.84 -16.59 18.51
CA ASN A 71 11.82 -16.47 19.98
C ASN A 71 13.07 -17.04 20.63
N ASP A 72 14.00 -17.66 19.89
CA ASP A 72 15.23 -18.23 20.42
C ASP A 72 16.47 -17.46 19.91
N PRO A 73 17.05 -16.57 20.73
CA PRO A 73 18.22 -15.78 20.38
C PRO A 73 19.47 -16.62 20.00
N LYS A 74 19.50 -17.93 20.31
CA LYS A 74 20.62 -18.82 19.99
C LYS A 74 20.55 -19.42 18.58
N VAL A 75 19.37 -19.37 17.95
CA VAL A 75 19.11 -19.98 16.63
C VAL A 75 18.65 -18.93 15.62
N ASP A 76 18.01 -17.86 16.09
CA ASP A 76 17.38 -16.84 15.28
C ASP A 76 18.31 -15.65 15.01
N PHE A 77 19.02 -15.70 13.87
CA PHE A 77 19.95 -14.63 13.45
C PHE A 77 19.33 -13.61 12.49
N GLN A 78 18.11 -13.87 11.98
CA GLN A 78 17.52 -13.00 10.97
C GLN A 78 16.91 -11.75 11.60
N GLU A 79 17.54 -10.60 11.40
CA GLU A 79 16.96 -9.30 11.76
C GLU A 79 15.84 -8.92 10.78
N ILE A 80 14.64 -8.65 11.32
CA ILE A 80 13.45 -8.21 10.57
C ILE A 80 13.08 -6.77 10.94
N VAL A 81 12.48 -6.08 9.99
CA VAL A 81 12.00 -4.70 10.15
C VAL A 81 10.49 -4.70 10.29
N LEU A 82 10.01 -4.19 11.42
CA LEU A 82 8.59 -4.03 11.72
C LEU A 82 8.22 -2.55 11.65
N TYR A 83 7.04 -2.27 11.10
CA TYR A 83 6.47 -0.94 10.97
C TYR A 83 5.26 -0.78 11.89
N HIS A 84 5.17 0.39 12.51
CA HIS A 84 4.12 0.74 13.47
C HIS A 84 3.71 2.20 13.26
N PHE A 85 2.47 2.54 13.60
CA PHE A 85 2.05 3.95 13.63
C PHE A 85 2.79 4.72 14.72
N THR A 86 3.21 5.94 14.40
CA THR A 86 3.57 6.92 15.44
C THR A 86 2.31 7.36 16.19
N ASP A 87 2.48 8.11 17.29
CA ASP A 87 1.36 8.65 18.09
C ASP A 87 0.36 9.46 17.25
N GLU A 88 0.86 10.26 16.30
CA GLU A 88 0.02 11.02 15.35
C GLU A 88 -0.23 10.28 14.02
N GLY A 89 0.42 9.13 13.84
CA GLY A 89 0.55 8.45 12.57
C GLY A 89 -0.77 7.92 12.05
N ALA A 90 -1.62 7.41 12.95
CA ALA A 90 -2.95 6.91 12.60
C ALA A 90 -3.84 8.02 12.01
N ALA A 91 -3.83 9.21 12.62
CA ALA A 91 -4.60 10.36 12.11
C ALA A 91 -4.09 10.84 10.74
N LYS A 92 -2.76 10.89 10.55
CA LYS A 92 -2.14 11.23 9.27
C LYS A 92 -2.45 10.20 8.17
N ALA A 93 -2.44 8.92 8.52
CA ALA A 93 -2.84 7.84 7.62
C ALA A 93 -4.30 7.93 7.18
N GLU A 94 -5.22 8.25 8.10
CA GLU A 94 -6.62 8.43 7.76
C GLU A 94 -6.85 9.61 6.80
N LEU A 95 -6.16 10.73 7.03
CA LEU A 95 -6.17 11.85 6.08
C LEU A 95 -5.61 11.44 4.70
N TYR A 96 -4.52 10.69 4.68
CA TYR A 96 -3.93 10.16 3.46
C TYR A 96 -4.90 9.23 2.70
N LYS A 97 -5.53 8.28 3.39
CA LYS A 97 -6.53 7.37 2.80
C LYS A 97 -7.72 8.14 2.21
N LYS A 98 -8.19 9.20 2.87
CA LYS A 98 -9.26 10.08 2.34
C LYS A 98 -8.85 10.75 1.03
N GLN A 99 -7.63 11.28 0.96
CA GLN A 99 -7.11 11.89 -0.28
C GLN A 99 -7.01 10.86 -1.41
N VAL A 100 -6.44 9.69 -1.12
CA VAL A 100 -6.30 8.62 -2.12
C VAL A 100 -7.66 8.08 -2.56
N LYS A 101 -8.65 8.00 -1.65
CA LYS A 101 -10.02 7.62 -2.02
C LYS A 101 -10.61 8.57 -3.06
N ALA A 102 -10.47 9.88 -2.87
CA ALA A 102 -10.96 10.85 -3.84
C ALA A 102 -10.29 10.68 -5.22
N ASP A 103 -8.99 10.36 -5.24
CA ASP A 103 -8.28 10.02 -6.48
C ASP A 103 -8.78 8.72 -7.12
N LEU A 104 -9.02 7.68 -6.33
CA LEU A 104 -9.57 6.40 -6.82
C LEU A 104 -10.96 6.60 -7.42
N ASP A 105 -11.85 7.30 -6.72
CA ASP A 105 -13.22 7.59 -7.18
C ASP A 105 -13.19 8.32 -8.54
N ARG A 106 -12.28 9.30 -8.69
CA ARG A 106 -12.05 10.00 -9.96
C ARG A 106 -11.52 9.06 -11.05
N CYS A 107 -10.55 8.20 -10.74
CA CYS A 107 -9.99 7.25 -11.71
C CYS A 107 -11.05 6.27 -12.21
N LEU A 108 -11.87 5.73 -11.29
CA LEU A 108 -12.99 4.85 -11.63
C LEU A 108 -14.00 5.56 -12.55
N GLY A 109 -14.33 6.81 -12.27
CA GLY A 109 -15.20 7.61 -13.15
C GLY A 109 -14.65 7.76 -14.57
N ILE A 110 -13.34 7.99 -14.73
CA ILE A 110 -12.68 8.07 -16.03
C ILE A 110 -12.73 6.72 -16.75
N LEU A 111 -12.43 5.62 -16.05
CA LEU A 111 -12.43 4.27 -16.62
C LEU A 111 -13.84 3.84 -17.05
N HIS A 112 -14.86 4.03 -16.19
CA HIS A 112 -16.25 3.72 -16.54
C HIS A 112 -16.74 4.57 -17.72
N LYS A 113 -16.35 5.84 -17.80
CA LYS A 113 -16.68 6.68 -18.96
C LYS A 113 -16.07 6.11 -20.24
N ALA A 114 -14.78 5.76 -20.21
CA ALA A 114 -14.09 5.18 -21.35
C ALA A 114 -14.73 3.85 -21.78
N GLU A 115 -15.11 3.01 -20.82
CA GLU A 115 -15.81 1.76 -21.09
C GLU A 115 -17.18 2.00 -21.77
N ALA A 116 -18.00 2.88 -21.18
CA ALA A 116 -19.33 3.18 -21.69
C ALA A 116 -19.31 3.79 -23.11
N ASP A 117 -18.43 4.76 -23.36
CA ASP A 117 -18.37 5.47 -24.65
C ASP A 117 -17.95 4.56 -25.82
N ASN A 118 -17.13 3.54 -25.54
CA ASN A 118 -16.48 2.70 -26.56
C ASN A 118 -17.06 1.27 -26.65
N TYR A 119 -17.62 0.74 -25.57
CA TYR A 119 -18.10 -0.65 -25.48
C TYR A 119 -19.53 -0.78 -24.95
N GLY A 120 -20.13 0.29 -24.42
CA GLY A 120 -21.54 0.29 -24.07
C GLY A 120 -22.38 -0.04 -25.31
N THR A 121 -23.40 -0.89 -25.17
CA THR A 121 -24.31 -1.27 -26.24
C THR A 121 -24.99 -0.03 -26.82
N LYS A 122 -24.37 0.59 -27.82
CA LYS A 122 -25.06 1.46 -28.76
C LYS A 122 -26.02 0.54 -29.49
N GLY A 123 -27.32 0.70 -29.23
CA GLY A 123 -28.37 -0.07 -29.86
C GLY A 123 -28.07 -0.21 -31.35
N ARG A 124 -27.91 -1.47 -31.79
CA ARG A 124 -28.14 -1.84 -33.18
C ARG A 124 -29.64 -1.75 -33.44
#